data_AF-A0A415KIR1-F1
#
_entry.id   AF-A0A415KIR1-F1
#
_cell.length_a   1.000
_cell.length_b   1.000
_cell.length_c   1.000
_cell.angle_alpha   90.00
_cell.angle_beta   90.00
_cell.angle_gamma   90.00
#
_symmetry.space_group_name_H-M   'P 1'
#
loop_
_entity.id
_entity.type
_entity.pdbx_description
1 polymer ?
#
loop_
_entity_poly.entity_id
_entity_poly.type
_entity_poly.pdbx_seq_one_letter_code
_entity_poly.pdbx_strand_id
1 'polypeptide(L)'
;MISNSIFVMKGKSCSSKLKSFLLVTLCLCNVTSCKSDENLQLDNPEITVNEYNIPVSDLKARDPFIFVDKKNQCYYLYVSRFEGKKGGIYSYKSKDLLRWKENGFVFQAPDGYLGTDDFWAPDIYEYKGEHYAFITVSNAAQGILRGTTILKSTTGADGHYMPILPADQLHLMPADVQSLDGSLYVDDDGKPWMIYCVEWNGPNVENRVGEVWAQRLKEDLTSLIGEAVCLFKATDAVWPVRCGADGGYITDAPFIWKDEVTGKLIMTWSSFGFGPLYSIGQATSTNGILGPWVHEKTPIFSDNGGHAEVFKDLQGKLKIVFHSPNEATATIKETVTIKDIRIVDGKFESIETK
;
A
#
# COMPACT_ATOMS: atom_id res chain seq x y z
N MET A 1 -61.29 -25.72 22.40
CA MET A 1 -60.61 -26.02 23.69
C MET A 1 -59.60 -24.90 23.92
N ILE A 2 -60.04 -23.73 24.37
CA ILE A 2 -60.07 -23.28 25.78
C ILE A 2 -58.76 -23.57 26.52
N SER A 3 -57.97 -22.52 26.75
CA SER A 3 -57.36 -22.22 28.05
C SER A 3 -56.70 -20.83 28.01
N ASN A 4 -57.42 -19.85 28.55
CA ASN A 4 -56.90 -18.55 28.98
C ASN A 4 -55.90 -18.72 30.14
N SER A 5 -54.96 -17.79 30.29
CA SER A 5 -54.64 -17.19 31.60
C SER A 5 -53.87 -15.89 31.43
N ILE A 6 -54.57 -14.81 31.80
CA ILE A 6 -54.10 -13.46 32.07
C ILE A 6 -53.49 -13.46 33.48
N PHE A 7 -52.38 -12.75 33.69
CA PHE A 7 -52.02 -12.24 35.01
C PHE A 7 -51.65 -10.76 34.92
N VAL A 8 -52.26 -9.99 35.83
CA VAL A 8 -52.22 -8.54 35.95
C VAL A 8 -51.68 -8.19 37.34
N MET A 9 -51.03 -7.01 37.43
CA MET A 9 -50.69 -6.25 38.65
C MET A 9 -49.50 -6.79 39.47
N LYS A 10 -48.65 -5.97 40.12
CA LYS A 10 -48.77 -4.61 40.67
C LYS A 10 -47.36 -4.08 40.92
N GLY A 11 -47.16 -2.76 40.76
CA GLY A 11 -45.95 -2.07 41.19
C GLY A 11 -45.82 -1.96 42.71
N LYS A 12 -44.62 -1.58 43.17
CA LYS A 12 -44.39 -0.84 44.43
C LYS A 12 -43.03 -0.15 44.37
N SER A 13 -43.07 1.17 44.55
CA SER A 13 -41.93 2.03 44.86
C SER A 13 -41.37 1.70 46.25
N CYS A 14 -40.08 1.94 46.48
CA CYS A 14 -39.61 2.28 47.81
C CYS A 14 -38.44 3.28 47.73
N SER A 15 -38.68 4.44 48.31
CA SER A 15 -37.72 5.52 48.57
C SER A 15 -37.16 5.39 49.99
N SER A 16 -35.87 5.64 50.18
CA SER A 16 -35.30 6.32 51.36
C SER A 16 -33.81 6.60 51.10
N LYS A 17 -33.41 7.85 50.88
CA LYS A 17 -32.76 8.75 51.87
C LYS A 17 -31.72 8.02 52.75
N LEU A 18 -30.45 8.44 52.72
CA LEU A 18 -29.88 9.36 53.73
C LEU A 18 -28.37 9.66 53.55
N LYS A 19 -28.03 10.95 53.73
CA LYS A 19 -26.79 11.56 54.26
C LYS A 19 -25.54 11.71 53.37
N SER A 20 -25.39 12.95 52.89
CA SER A 20 -24.13 13.67 52.71
C SER A 20 -23.23 13.59 53.95
N PHE A 21 -21.92 13.48 53.74
CA PHE A 21 -20.92 14.11 54.58
C PHE A 21 -19.86 14.76 53.68
N LEU A 22 -19.86 16.09 53.68
CA LEU A 22 -18.87 16.97 53.11
C LEU A 22 -17.81 17.17 54.19
N LEU A 23 -16.58 16.69 53.98
CA LEU A 23 -15.46 17.00 54.87
C LEU A 23 -14.58 18.04 54.18
N VAL A 24 -14.75 19.30 54.61
CA VAL A 24 -13.85 20.41 54.29
C VAL A 24 -12.75 20.39 55.34
N THR A 25 -11.54 20.03 54.94
CA THR A 25 -10.35 20.17 55.79
C THR A 25 -9.61 21.43 55.35
N LEU A 26 -9.72 22.47 56.17
CA LEU A 26 -8.97 23.72 56.06
C LEU A 26 -7.58 23.50 56.67
N CYS A 27 -6.53 23.50 55.86
CA CYS A 27 -5.14 23.50 56.34
C CYS A 27 -4.48 24.81 55.91
N LEU A 28 -4.36 25.75 56.86
CA LEU A 28 -3.51 26.93 56.78
C LEU A 28 -2.18 26.58 57.45
N CYS A 29 -1.08 26.57 56.69
CA CYS A 29 0.27 26.68 57.23
C CYS A 29 1.22 27.30 56.20
N ASN A 30 1.60 28.54 56.49
CA ASN A 30 2.88 29.22 56.28
C ASN A 30 3.56 29.23 54.90
N VAL A 31 3.68 30.46 54.42
CA VAL A 31 4.56 30.93 53.35
C VAL A 31 6.02 30.87 53.84
N THR A 32 6.86 30.08 53.19
CA THR A 32 8.31 30.33 53.12
C THR A 32 8.78 30.10 51.70
N SER A 33 9.25 31.20 51.11
CA SER A 33 9.88 31.33 49.82
C SER A 33 11.06 30.37 49.64
N CYS A 34 11.07 29.60 48.55
CA CYS A 34 12.30 29.30 47.81
C CYS A 34 11.97 29.04 46.34
N LYS A 35 12.79 29.64 45.48
CA LYS A 35 12.72 29.66 44.02
C LYS A 35 12.96 28.27 43.41
N SER A 36 12.15 27.91 42.42
CA SER A 36 12.59 27.57 41.06
C SER A 36 11.39 27.15 40.22
N ASP A 37 11.05 27.97 39.23
CA ASP A 37 10.13 27.61 38.15
C ASP A 37 10.79 26.51 37.31
N GLU A 38 10.44 25.24 37.56
CA GLU A 38 10.65 24.18 36.58
C GLU A 38 9.52 24.26 35.56
N ASN A 39 9.80 24.97 34.46
CA ASN A 39 9.10 24.77 33.21
C ASN A 39 9.21 23.29 32.85
N LEU A 40 8.09 22.56 32.93
CA LEU A 40 7.92 21.29 32.22
C LEU A 40 7.85 21.62 30.73
N GLN A 41 9.03 21.78 30.14
CA GLN A 41 9.25 21.79 28.71
C GLN A 41 8.86 20.39 28.23
N LEU A 42 7.77 20.29 27.48
CA LEU A 42 7.54 19.13 26.62
C LEU A 42 8.72 19.12 25.64
N ASP A 43 9.69 18.24 25.88
CA ASP A 43 10.74 17.94 24.93
C ASP A 43 10.08 17.41 23.66
N ASN A 44 9.75 18.31 22.75
CA ASN A 44 9.61 17.98 21.35
C ASN A 44 11.05 17.69 20.91
N PRO A 45 11.45 16.44 20.64
CA PRO A 45 12.78 16.20 20.14
C PRO A 45 12.85 16.96 18.82
N GLU A 46 13.64 18.04 18.77
CA GLU A 46 14.14 18.55 17.51
C GLU A 46 14.69 17.33 16.79
N ILE A 47 13.95 16.86 15.77
CA ILE A 47 14.41 15.81 14.87
C ILE A 47 15.80 16.26 14.46
N THR A 48 16.82 15.56 14.93
CA THR A 48 18.20 15.99 14.76
C THR A 48 18.43 16.12 13.27
N VAL A 49 18.48 17.37 12.79
CA VAL A 49 18.43 17.76 11.37
C VAL A 49 19.56 17.10 10.54
N ASN A 50 20.53 16.47 11.21
CA ASN A 50 21.63 15.74 10.61
C ASN A 50 21.32 14.29 10.19
N GLU A 51 20.31 13.60 10.77
CA GLU A 51 20.04 12.20 10.41
C GLU A 51 19.01 12.08 9.27
N TYR A 52 17.89 12.80 9.37
CA TYR A 52 16.83 12.82 8.35
C TYR A 52 17.02 14.03 7.44
N ASN A 53 17.99 13.96 6.54
CA ASN A 53 18.45 15.08 5.74
C ASN A 53 18.00 15.06 4.28
N ILE A 54 17.22 14.06 3.85
CA ILE A 54 16.76 13.90 2.47
C ILE A 54 15.31 14.39 2.37
N PRO A 55 15.04 15.55 1.75
CA PRO A 55 13.67 15.97 1.45
C PRO A 55 12.97 14.95 0.55
N VAL A 56 11.66 14.75 0.72
CA VAL A 56 10.88 13.84 -0.12
C VAL A 56 10.98 14.18 -1.62
N SER A 57 11.09 15.46 -1.96
CA SER A 57 11.29 15.93 -3.35
C SER A 57 12.59 15.46 -3.99
N ASP A 58 13.58 15.08 -3.18
CA ASP A 58 14.91 14.68 -3.63
C ASP A 58 15.05 13.15 -3.73
N LEU A 59 14.04 12.41 -3.25
CA LEU A 59 13.97 10.96 -3.39
C LEU A 59 13.62 10.60 -4.83
N LYS A 60 14.66 10.27 -5.59
CA LYS A 60 14.57 9.77 -6.96
C LYS A 60 14.21 8.30 -6.94
N ALA A 61 12.94 8.00 -7.24
CA ALA A 61 12.42 6.65 -7.24
C ALA A 61 11.16 6.57 -8.10
N ARG A 62 10.95 5.38 -8.64
CA ARG A 62 9.69 4.93 -9.22
C ARG A 62 9.01 3.97 -8.26
N ASP A 63 7.71 3.81 -8.46
CA ASP A 63 6.90 2.77 -7.82
C ASP A 63 7.05 2.76 -6.28
N PRO A 64 6.90 3.93 -5.61
CA PRO A 64 7.12 4.04 -4.18
C PRO A 64 6.03 3.34 -3.36
N PHE A 65 6.45 2.48 -2.44
CA PHE A 65 5.56 1.87 -1.45
C PHE A 65 5.93 2.31 -0.02
N ILE A 66 4.95 2.75 0.77
CA ILE A 66 5.12 3.23 2.15
C ILE A 66 4.50 2.26 3.17
N PHE A 67 5.36 1.63 3.96
CA PHE A 67 4.91 0.93 5.16
C PHE A 67 4.85 1.88 6.37
N VAL A 68 3.71 1.87 7.08
CA VAL A 68 3.48 2.69 8.27
C VAL A 68 3.70 1.85 9.53
N ASP A 69 4.87 1.99 10.14
CA ASP A 69 5.21 1.30 11.39
C ASP A 69 4.69 2.10 12.59
N LYS A 70 3.44 1.80 12.97
CA LYS A 70 2.79 2.40 14.14
C LYS A 70 3.47 2.03 15.46
N LYS A 71 4.12 0.86 15.55
CA LYS A 71 4.80 0.44 16.79
C LYS A 71 6.03 1.30 17.04
N ASN A 72 6.82 1.56 16.00
CA ASN A 72 8.04 2.35 16.09
C ASN A 72 7.86 3.83 15.71
N GLN A 73 6.61 4.25 15.43
CA GLN A 73 6.22 5.61 15.08
C GLN A 73 7.10 6.14 13.94
N CYS A 74 7.17 5.41 12.84
CA CYS A 74 7.92 5.79 11.65
C CYS A 74 7.29 5.26 10.36
N TYR A 75 7.83 5.71 9.24
CA TYR A 75 7.50 5.27 7.90
C TYR A 75 8.73 4.65 7.26
N TYR A 76 8.52 3.61 6.45
CA TYR A 76 9.53 3.05 5.57
C TYR A 76 9.06 3.20 4.14
N LEU A 77 9.94 3.71 3.28
CA LEU A 77 9.75 3.75 1.83
C LEU A 77 10.63 2.66 1.23
N TYR A 78 10.07 1.85 0.34
CA TYR A 78 10.78 0.80 -0.37
C TYR A 78 10.88 1.13 -1.84
N VAL A 79 12.07 0.92 -2.41
CA VAL A 79 12.36 1.20 -3.81
C VAL A 79 13.26 0.12 -4.38
N SER A 80 13.13 -0.13 -5.68
CA SER A 80 14.08 -0.97 -6.41
C SER A 80 15.45 -0.31 -6.46
N ARG A 81 16.52 -1.10 -6.22
CA ARG A 81 17.90 -0.65 -6.41
C ARG A 81 18.78 -1.82 -6.83
N PHE A 82 19.71 -1.54 -7.73
CA PHE A 82 20.81 -2.46 -8.06
C PHE A 82 22.11 -1.98 -7.42
N GLU A 83 22.89 -2.92 -6.90
CA GLU A 83 24.31 -2.72 -6.58
C GLU A 83 25.13 -3.68 -7.43
N GLY A 84 25.95 -3.12 -8.34
CA GLY A 84 26.57 -3.91 -9.38
C GLY A 84 25.52 -4.63 -10.24
N LYS A 85 25.52 -5.97 -10.23
CA LYS A 85 24.56 -6.81 -10.95
C LYS A 85 23.46 -7.39 -10.05
N LYS A 86 23.45 -7.05 -8.76
CA LYS A 86 22.52 -7.61 -7.78
C LYS A 86 21.38 -6.62 -7.58
N GLY A 87 20.19 -6.99 -8.04
CA GLY A 87 18.96 -6.27 -7.73
C GLY A 87 18.52 -6.51 -6.29
N GLY A 88 17.71 -5.61 -5.77
CA GLY A 88 17.28 -5.65 -4.39
C GLY A 88 16.25 -4.59 -4.05
N ILE A 89 15.85 -4.59 -2.78
CA ILE A 89 14.93 -3.64 -2.18
C ILE A 89 15.71 -2.75 -1.23
N TYR A 90 15.76 -1.47 -1.55
CA TYR A 90 16.40 -0.46 -0.71
C TYR A 90 15.36 0.31 0.07
N SER A 91 15.63 0.55 1.35
CA SER A 91 14.71 1.22 2.26
C SER A 91 15.20 2.62 2.61
N TYR A 92 14.26 3.53 2.74
CA TYR A 92 14.41 4.82 3.42
C TYR A 92 13.50 4.85 4.64
N LYS A 93 13.89 5.62 5.66
CA LYS A 93 13.12 5.79 6.90
C LYS A 93 12.74 7.26 7.10
N SER A 94 11.52 7.51 7.57
CA SER A 94 11.05 8.85 7.94
C SER A 94 10.24 8.84 9.23
N LYS A 95 10.13 10.00 9.87
CA LYS A 95 9.24 10.27 11.01
C LYS A 95 8.02 11.12 10.63
N ASP A 96 8.07 11.81 9.48
CA ASP A 96 7.11 12.86 9.13
C ASP A 96 6.66 12.84 7.65
N LEU A 97 7.17 11.90 6.85
CA LEU A 97 6.98 11.80 5.38
C LEU A 97 7.63 12.93 4.57
N LEU A 98 8.18 13.95 5.23
CA LEU A 98 8.78 15.13 4.60
C LEU A 98 10.29 14.96 4.45
N ARG A 99 10.94 14.40 5.47
CA ARG A 99 12.37 14.16 5.52
C ARG A 99 12.69 12.71 5.81
N TRP A 100 13.67 12.21 5.07
CA TRP A 100 14.04 10.81 5.03
C TRP A 100 15.53 10.65 5.32
N LYS A 101 15.90 9.44 5.71
CA LYS A 101 17.28 8.95 5.78
C LYS A 101 17.38 7.64 5.03
N GLU A 102 18.56 7.35 4.47
CA GLU A 102 18.84 6.01 3.97
C GLU A 102 18.77 4.99 5.10
N ASN A 103 18.19 3.82 4.81
CA ASN A 103 18.06 2.72 5.77
C ASN A 103 18.74 1.42 5.28
N GLY A 104 19.25 1.40 4.04
CA GLY A 104 20.00 0.28 3.48
C GLY A 104 19.17 -0.73 2.70
N PHE A 105 19.82 -1.78 2.19
CA PHE A 105 19.14 -2.90 1.55
C PHE A 105 18.44 -3.76 2.60
N VAL A 106 17.12 -3.85 2.52
CA VAL A 106 16.34 -4.84 3.29
C VAL A 106 16.34 -6.20 2.58
N PHE A 107 16.58 -6.21 1.27
CA PHE A 107 16.90 -7.39 0.50
C PHE A 107 17.91 -7.05 -0.59
N GLN A 108 18.86 -7.95 -0.82
CA GLN A 108 19.75 -7.90 -1.95
C GLN A 108 19.96 -9.32 -2.46
N ALA A 109 19.82 -9.53 -3.76
CA ALA A 109 19.94 -10.85 -4.36
C ALA A 109 21.29 -11.50 -3.98
N PRO A 110 21.30 -12.67 -3.32
CA PRO A 110 22.53 -13.37 -3.01
C PRO A 110 23.21 -13.88 -4.29
N ASP A 111 24.48 -14.28 -4.18
CA ASP A 111 25.15 -14.95 -5.29
C ASP A 111 24.42 -16.24 -5.66
N GLY A 112 24.22 -16.44 -6.96
CA GLY A 112 23.48 -17.60 -7.49
C GLY A 112 21.96 -17.48 -7.38
N TYR A 113 21.41 -16.33 -6.96
CA TYR A 113 19.96 -16.12 -7.01
C TYR A 113 19.45 -16.21 -8.45
N LEU A 114 18.32 -16.90 -8.64
CA LEU A 114 17.77 -17.17 -9.96
C LEU A 114 17.28 -15.90 -10.66
N GLY A 115 16.84 -14.88 -9.91
CA GLY A 115 16.41 -13.60 -10.46
C GLY A 115 17.60 -12.70 -10.72
N THR A 116 17.81 -12.33 -11.99
CA THR A 116 18.93 -11.47 -12.41
C THR A 116 18.46 -10.13 -12.94
N ASP A 117 17.20 -10.04 -13.35
CA ASP A 117 16.66 -8.91 -14.08
C ASP A 117 15.44 -8.29 -13.37
N ASP A 118 15.11 -7.08 -13.80
CA ASP A 118 13.97 -6.26 -13.38
C ASP A 118 13.99 -5.79 -11.91
N PHE A 119 13.61 -6.63 -10.94
CA PHE A 119 13.42 -6.23 -9.53
C PHE A 119 12.50 -5.01 -9.37
N TRP A 120 11.35 -4.99 -10.04
CA TRP A 120 10.45 -3.82 -10.09
C TRP A 120 9.41 -3.80 -8.96
N ALA A 121 9.02 -2.58 -8.58
CA ALA A 121 7.86 -2.27 -7.74
C ALA A 121 7.71 -3.15 -6.47
N PRO A 122 8.57 -2.96 -5.45
CA PRO A 122 8.47 -3.72 -4.21
C PRO A 122 7.35 -3.20 -3.30
N ASP A 123 6.30 -4.00 -3.12
CA ASP A 123 5.23 -3.74 -2.14
C ASP A 123 5.48 -4.49 -0.83
N ILE A 124 5.32 -3.84 0.32
CA ILE A 124 5.59 -4.44 1.64
C ILE A 124 4.33 -4.51 2.50
N TYR A 125 3.92 -5.71 2.87
CA TYR A 125 2.73 -5.95 3.69
C TYR A 125 3.06 -6.59 5.02
N GLU A 126 2.40 -6.17 6.10
CA GLU A 126 2.33 -6.97 7.33
C GLU A 126 1.17 -7.98 7.19
N TYR A 127 1.48 -9.26 7.34
CA TYR A 127 0.49 -10.32 7.29
C TYR A 127 0.83 -11.40 8.33
N LYS A 128 -0.15 -11.71 9.19
CA LYS A 128 0.00 -12.67 10.31
C LYS A 128 1.24 -12.41 11.20
N GLY A 129 1.57 -11.13 11.43
CA GLY A 129 2.66 -10.69 12.32
C GLY A 129 4.06 -10.73 11.70
N GLU A 130 4.17 -11.03 10.41
CA GLU A 130 5.42 -11.01 9.66
C GLU A 130 5.30 -10.07 8.47
N HIS A 131 6.43 -9.72 7.84
CA HIS A 131 6.45 -8.75 6.74
C HIS A 131 6.81 -9.45 5.44
N TYR A 132 6.05 -9.15 4.38
CA TYR A 132 6.17 -9.80 3.08
C TYR A 132 6.38 -8.76 2.00
N ALA A 133 7.43 -8.94 1.20
CA ALA A 133 7.69 -8.14 0.02
C ALA A 133 7.19 -8.86 -1.23
N PHE A 134 6.36 -8.21 -2.04
CA PHE A 134 6.00 -8.67 -3.37
C PHE A 134 6.82 -7.86 -4.37
N ILE A 135 7.55 -8.53 -5.25
CA ILE A 135 8.46 -7.85 -6.19
C ILE A 135 8.48 -8.58 -7.53
N THR A 136 8.46 -7.82 -8.62
CA THR A 136 8.54 -8.36 -9.98
C THR A 136 9.99 -8.67 -10.35
N VAL A 137 10.26 -9.89 -10.77
CA VAL A 137 11.59 -10.36 -11.16
C VAL A 137 11.51 -11.18 -12.44
N SER A 138 12.61 -11.26 -13.19
CA SER A 138 12.74 -12.17 -14.33
C SER A 138 14.17 -12.71 -14.47
N ASN A 139 14.35 -13.60 -15.44
CA ASN A 139 15.67 -14.02 -15.91
C ASN A 139 15.64 -14.26 -17.41
N ALA A 140 15.93 -13.21 -18.18
CA ALA A 140 15.89 -13.25 -19.63
C ALA A 140 16.94 -14.23 -20.20
N ALA A 141 18.09 -14.37 -19.53
CA ALA A 141 19.15 -15.29 -19.96
C ALA A 141 18.74 -16.78 -19.87
N GLN A 142 17.78 -17.11 -18.99
CA GLN A 142 17.20 -18.45 -18.86
C GLN A 142 15.81 -18.57 -19.48
N GLY A 143 15.30 -17.52 -20.13
CA GLY A 143 13.96 -17.50 -20.71
C GLY A 143 12.83 -17.50 -19.68
N ILE A 144 13.09 -17.09 -18.43
CA ILE A 144 12.07 -16.94 -17.39
C ILE A 144 11.43 -15.55 -17.56
N LEU A 145 10.13 -15.54 -17.85
CA LEU A 145 9.33 -14.32 -18.02
C LEU A 145 9.24 -13.54 -16.69
N ARG A 146 8.74 -12.30 -16.76
CA ARG A 146 8.45 -11.52 -15.56
C ARG A 146 7.33 -12.17 -14.76
N GLY A 147 7.51 -12.15 -13.44
CA GLY A 147 6.49 -12.55 -12.49
C GLY A 147 6.81 -12.09 -11.08
N THR A 148 5.82 -12.21 -10.19
CA THR A 148 5.97 -11.78 -8.80
C THR A 148 6.57 -12.88 -7.93
N THR A 149 7.70 -12.57 -7.30
CA THR A 149 8.26 -13.36 -6.19
C THR A 149 7.88 -12.75 -4.85
N ILE A 150 7.91 -13.56 -3.80
CA ILE A 150 7.61 -13.12 -2.44
C ILE A 150 8.84 -13.34 -1.56
N LEU A 151 9.19 -12.30 -0.81
CA LEU A 151 10.23 -12.34 0.21
C LEU A 151 9.59 -12.12 1.58
N LYS A 152 10.23 -12.58 2.65
CA LYS A 152 9.71 -12.53 4.01
C LYS A 152 10.77 -12.04 5.01
N SER A 153 10.37 -11.16 5.90
CA SER A 153 11.10 -10.76 7.10
C SER A 153 10.31 -11.12 8.36
N THR A 154 10.98 -11.77 9.31
CA THR A 154 10.42 -12.12 10.62
C THR A 154 10.84 -11.16 11.73
N THR A 155 11.71 -10.19 11.43
CA THR A 155 12.28 -9.26 12.42
C THR A 155 11.67 -7.86 12.35
N GLY A 156 10.87 -7.56 11.32
CA GLY A 156 10.19 -6.28 11.18
C GLY A 156 10.19 -5.76 9.73
N ALA A 157 9.53 -4.62 9.53
CA ALA A 157 9.45 -3.96 8.23
C ALA A 157 10.84 -3.55 7.69
N ASP A 158 11.77 -3.18 8.57
CA ASP A 158 13.18 -2.87 8.25
C ASP A 158 14.14 -4.05 8.44
N GLY A 159 13.60 -5.25 8.68
CA GLY A 159 14.37 -6.47 8.78
C GLY A 159 14.95 -6.93 7.45
N HIS A 160 15.77 -7.98 7.51
CA HIS A 160 16.28 -8.62 6.30
C HIS A 160 15.23 -9.58 5.73
N TYR A 161 14.89 -9.40 4.46
CA TYR A 161 13.92 -10.24 3.76
C TYR A 161 14.63 -11.37 3.04
N MET A 162 14.02 -12.55 3.04
CA MET A 162 14.54 -13.74 2.38
C MET A 162 13.46 -14.33 1.45
N PRO A 163 13.83 -14.92 0.29
CA PRO A 163 12.87 -15.61 -0.57
C PRO A 163 12.14 -16.73 0.19
N ILE A 164 10.83 -16.85 -0.03
CA ILE A 164 10.02 -17.94 0.56
C ILE A 164 9.80 -19.11 -0.39
N LEU A 165 10.13 -18.93 -1.67
CA LEU A 165 9.99 -19.96 -2.70
C LEU A 165 11.22 -20.88 -2.73
N PRO A 166 11.08 -22.12 -3.24
CA PRO A 166 12.21 -22.99 -3.53
C PRO A 166 13.25 -22.32 -4.43
N ALA A 167 14.53 -22.67 -4.27
CA ALA A 167 15.62 -22.00 -4.98
C ALA A 167 15.59 -22.16 -6.51
N ASP A 168 14.91 -23.19 -7.02
CA ASP A 168 14.68 -23.47 -8.44
C ASP A 168 13.40 -22.84 -8.99
N GLN A 169 12.66 -22.10 -8.15
CA GLN A 169 11.44 -21.39 -8.54
C GLN A 169 11.60 -19.89 -8.28
N LEU A 170 11.71 -19.10 -9.36
CA LEU A 170 11.93 -17.65 -9.24
C LEU A 170 10.72 -16.91 -8.68
N HIS A 171 9.53 -17.22 -9.19
CA HIS A 171 8.30 -16.48 -8.90
C HIS A 171 7.08 -17.41 -8.89
N LEU A 172 5.92 -16.85 -8.54
CA LEU A 172 4.66 -17.60 -8.42
C LEU A 172 4.01 -17.95 -9.77
N MET A 173 4.26 -17.16 -10.82
CA MET A 173 3.56 -17.32 -12.11
C MET A 173 3.87 -18.64 -12.83
N PRO A 174 2.89 -19.21 -13.56
CA PRO A 174 3.15 -20.21 -14.60
C PRO A 174 4.20 -19.72 -15.61
N ALA A 175 4.94 -20.65 -16.20
CA ALA A 175 6.10 -20.34 -17.05
C ALA A 175 5.77 -19.56 -18.34
N ASP A 176 4.53 -19.64 -18.82
CA ASP A 176 4.03 -19.00 -20.04
C ASP A 176 3.25 -17.70 -19.77
N VAL A 177 3.17 -17.27 -18.51
CA VAL A 177 2.48 -16.05 -18.10
C VAL A 177 3.51 -14.98 -17.75
N GLN A 178 3.52 -13.90 -18.54
CA GLN A 178 4.27 -12.71 -18.19
C GLN A 178 3.39 -11.76 -17.37
N SER A 179 3.83 -11.47 -16.15
CA SER A 179 3.11 -10.61 -15.22
C SER A 179 4.02 -9.65 -14.48
N LEU A 180 3.43 -8.62 -13.88
CA LEU A 180 4.10 -7.64 -13.04
C LEU A 180 3.15 -7.07 -11.98
N ASP A 181 3.71 -6.27 -11.07
CA ASP A 181 3.01 -5.50 -10.04
C ASP A 181 2.03 -6.32 -9.21
N GLY A 182 2.50 -7.47 -8.71
CA GLY A 182 1.72 -8.30 -7.79
C GLY A 182 1.57 -7.62 -6.43
N SER A 183 0.35 -7.35 -6.02
CA SER A 183 -0.02 -6.76 -4.74
C SER A 183 -0.84 -7.75 -3.89
N LEU A 184 -0.88 -7.53 -2.57
CA LEU A 184 -1.62 -8.36 -1.62
C LEU A 184 -2.94 -7.68 -1.22
N TYR A 185 -4.04 -8.43 -1.30
CA TYR A 185 -5.29 -8.10 -0.64
C TYR A 185 -5.75 -9.26 0.24
N VAL A 186 -6.12 -8.96 1.48
CA VAL A 186 -6.69 -9.95 2.41
C VAL A 186 -8.15 -9.61 2.59
N ASP A 187 -9.04 -10.56 2.28
CA ASP A 187 -10.48 -10.34 2.42
C ASP A 187 -10.96 -10.44 3.87
N ASP A 188 -12.26 -10.21 4.08
CA ASP A 188 -12.89 -10.18 5.39
C ASP A 188 -12.84 -11.53 6.14
N ASP A 189 -12.65 -12.63 5.41
CA ASP A 189 -12.47 -13.98 5.96
C ASP A 189 -10.99 -14.28 6.29
N GLY A 190 -10.10 -13.28 6.13
CA GLY A 190 -8.67 -13.40 6.37
C GLY A 190 -7.94 -14.18 5.28
N LYS A 191 -8.54 -14.33 4.10
CA LYS A 191 -8.01 -15.16 3.02
C LYS A 191 -7.25 -14.29 2.02
N PRO A 192 -5.97 -14.58 1.74
CA PRO A 192 -5.14 -13.74 0.88
C PRO A 192 -5.43 -13.95 -0.61
N TRP A 193 -5.35 -12.87 -1.36
CA TRP A 193 -5.38 -12.78 -2.80
C TRP A 193 -4.14 -12.06 -3.29
N MET A 194 -3.60 -12.49 -4.41
CA MET A 194 -2.71 -11.67 -5.22
C MET A 194 -3.52 -10.99 -6.31
N ILE A 195 -3.33 -9.69 -6.47
CA ILE A 195 -3.78 -8.92 -7.64
C ILE A 195 -2.55 -8.57 -8.44
N TYR A 196 -2.57 -8.74 -9.75
CA TYR A 196 -1.40 -8.52 -10.57
C TYR A 196 -1.79 -8.11 -11.98
N CYS A 197 -0.87 -7.49 -12.70
CA CYS A 197 -1.04 -7.20 -14.11
C CYS A 197 -0.49 -8.34 -14.96
N VAL A 198 -1.29 -8.80 -15.92
CA VAL A 198 -0.80 -9.55 -17.07
C VAL A 198 -0.32 -8.52 -18.09
N GLU A 199 0.98 -8.58 -18.41
CA GLU A 199 1.65 -7.47 -19.08
C GLU A 199 1.20 -7.34 -20.54
N TRP A 200 0.90 -6.11 -20.95
CA TRP A 200 0.39 -5.75 -22.28
C TRP A 200 1.27 -6.19 -23.47
N ASN A 201 2.53 -6.52 -23.26
CA ASN A 201 3.45 -7.00 -24.31
C ASN A 201 3.81 -8.48 -24.15
N GLY A 202 3.22 -9.16 -23.16
CA GLY A 202 3.47 -10.57 -22.86
C GLY A 202 2.91 -11.50 -23.94
N PRO A 203 3.34 -12.77 -23.94
CA PRO A 203 2.84 -13.77 -24.88
C PRO A 203 1.37 -14.16 -24.61
N ASN A 204 0.87 -13.87 -23.42
CA ASN A 204 -0.44 -14.27 -22.90
C ASN A 204 -1.51 -13.17 -22.99
N VAL A 205 -1.29 -12.11 -23.77
CA VAL A 205 -2.29 -11.05 -24.05
C VAL A 205 -2.65 -10.94 -25.52
N GLU A 206 -3.89 -10.55 -25.79
CA GLU A 206 -4.38 -10.26 -27.13
C GLU A 206 -4.31 -8.76 -27.43
N ASN A 207 -3.96 -8.41 -28.67
CA ASN A 207 -3.97 -7.03 -29.20
C ASN A 207 -3.19 -6.00 -28.37
N ARG A 208 -2.21 -6.46 -27.59
CA ARG A 208 -1.39 -5.62 -26.72
C ARG A 208 -2.21 -4.85 -25.68
N VAL A 209 -3.24 -5.49 -25.12
CA VAL A 209 -4.08 -4.93 -24.07
C VAL A 209 -3.68 -5.57 -22.74
N GLY A 210 -3.16 -4.77 -21.82
CA GLY A 210 -2.87 -5.18 -20.45
C GLY A 210 -4.15 -5.51 -19.69
N GLU A 211 -4.03 -6.41 -18.73
CA GLU A 211 -5.15 -6.95 -17.97
C GLU A 211 -4.79 -6.99 -16.49
N VAL A 212 -5.77 -6.74 -15.61
CA VAL A 212 -5.62 -6.93 -14.17
C VAL A 212 -6.32 -8.22 -13.77
N TRP A 213 -5.61 -9.06 -13.02
CA TRP A 213 -6.06 -10.38 -12.61
C TRP A 213 -6.01 -10.53 -11.09
N ALA A 214 -6.85 -11.40 -10.55
CA ALA A 214 -6.78 -11.83 -9.16
C ALA A 214 -6.74 -13.35 -9.06
N GLN A 215 -5.95 -13.85 -8.12
CA GLN A 215 -5.91 -15.26 -7.78
C GLN A 215 -5.65 -15.45 -6.29
N ARG A 216 -6.26 -16.48 -5.70
CA ARG A 216 -6.05 -16.79 -4.29
C ARG A 216 -4.60 -17.18 -4.04
N LEU A 217 -4.09 -16.81 -2.87
CA LEU A 217 -2.82 -17.33 -2.35
C LEU A 217 -3.09 -18.39 -1.28
N LYS A 218 -2.17 -19.34 -1.12
CA LYS A 218 -2.10 -20.16 0.08
C LYS A 218 -1.90 -19.26 1.30
N GLU A 219 -2.39 -19.68 2.46
CA GLU A 219 -2.32 -18.87 3.68
C GLU A 219 -0.90 -18.54 4.18
N ASP A 220 0.12 -19.25 3.69
CA ASP A 220 1.55 -18.99 3.93
C ASP A 220 2.22 -18.24 2.76
N LEU A 221 1.43 -17.82 1.76
CA LEU A 221 1.81 -17.08 0.56
C LEU A 221 2.79 -17.81 -0.38
N THR A 222 3.07 -19.10 -0.16
CA THR A 222 4.06 -19.87 -0.94
C THR A 222 3.60 -20.33 -2.32
N SER A 223 2.31 -20.20 -2.63
CA SER A 223 1.73 -20.68 -3.88
C SER A 223 0.39 -20.01 -4.19
N LEU A 224 0.06 -19.97 -5.48
CA LEU A 224 -1.28 -19.64 -5.97
C LEU A 224 -2.21 -20.85 -5.84
N ILE A 225 -3.49 -20.60 -5.57
CA ILE A 225 -4.52 -21.64 -5.45
C ILE A 225 -5.74 -21.31 -6.31
N GLY A 226 -6.37 -22.34 -6.87
CA GLY A 226 -7.55 -22.19 -7.72
C GLY A 226 -7.24 -21.52 -9.07
N GLU A 227 -8.29 -21.15 -9.78
CA GLU A 227 -8.19 -20.47 -11.09
C GLU A 227 -7.98 -18.97 -10.89
N ALA A 228 -7.14 -18.37 -11.75
CA ALA A 228 -7.01 -16.92 -11.84
C ALA A 228 -8.24 -16.34 -12.55
N VAL A 229 -8.66 -15.15 -12.11
CA VAL A 229 -9.82 -14.44 -12.67
C VAL A 229 -9.37 -13.10 -13.23
N CYS A 230 -9.62 -12.87 -14.51
CA CYS A 230 -9.44 -11.55 -15.12
C CYS A 230 -10.48 -10.59 -14.53
N LEU A 231 -10.03 -9.53 -13.88
CA LEU A 231 -10.88 -8.54 -13.24
C LEU A 231 -11.40 -7.51 -14.25
N PHE A 232 -10.49 -7.03 -15.12
CA PHE A 232 -10.77 -6.14 -16.24
C PHE A 232 -9.55 -6.03 -17.15
N LYS A 233 -9.78 -5.51 -18.36
CA LYS A 233 -8.74 -5.08 -19.30
C LYS A 233 -8.59 -3.57 -19.28
N ALA A 234 -7.44 -3.04 -19.70
CA ALA A 234 -7.27 -1.58 -19.81
C ALA A 234 -8.38 -0.91 -20.64
N THR A 235 -8.86 -1.57 -21.69
CA THR A 235 -9.91 -1.06 -22.60
C THR A 235 -11.32 -1.05 -22.02
N ASP A 236 -11.53 -1.62 -20.82
CA ASP A 236 -12.82 -1.54 -20.12
C ASP A 236 -13.03 -0.16 -19.48
N ALA A 237 -11.94 0.60 -19.27
CA ALA A 237 -11.98 2.01 -18.95
C ALA A 237 -11.90 2.88 -20.22
N VAL A 238 -12.51 4.06 -20.17
CA VAL A 238 -12.62 4.97 -21.34
C VAL A 238 -11.48 5.99 -21.45
N TRP A 239 -10.68 6.15 -20.39
CA TRP A 239 -9.59 7.12 -20.32
C TRP A 239 -8.21 6.60 -20.76
N PRO A 240 -7.90 5.28 -20.69
CA PRO A 240 -6.62 4.79 -21.19
C PRO A 240 -6.48 4.97 -22.69
N VAL A 241 -5.28 5.33 -23.12
CA VAL A 241 -4.90 5.45 -24.52
C VAL A 241 -3.75 4.52 -24.82
N ARG A 242 -3.61 4.16 -26.10
CA ARG A 242 -2.51 3.32 -26.56
C ARG A 242 -1.18 4.08 -26.47
N CYS A 243 -0.16 3.47 -25.87
CA CYS A 243 1.16 4.08 -25.74
C CYS A 243 1.94 4.00 -27.08
N GLY A 244 1.97 5.09 -27.83
CA GLY A 244 2.70 5.17 -29.11
C GLY A 244 2.10 4.32 -30.24
N ALA A 245 2.70 4.44 -31.43
CA ALA A 245 2.19 3.83 -32.66
C ALA A 245 2.24 2.29 -32.65
N ASP A 246 3.21 1.69 -31.96
CA ASP A 246 3.43 0.24 -31.91
C ASP A 246 3.21 -0.38 -30.52
N GLY A 247 2.85 0.42 -29.50
CA GLY A 247 2.70 -0.06 -28.12
C GLY A 247 1.34 -0.70 -27.84
N GLY A 248 0.83 -0.50 -26.62
CA GLY A 248 -0.36 -1.18 -26.13
C GLY A 248 -1.17 -0.32 -25.17
N TYR A 249 -2.24 -0.89 -24.64
CA TYR A 249 -2.96 -0.30 -23.51
C TYR A 249 -2.38 -0.88 -22.23
N ILE A 250 -1.84 -0.03 -21.37
CA ILE A 250 -1.12 -0.48 -20.17
C ILE A 250 -2.09 -0.67 -19.00
N THR A 251 -1.78 -1.65 -18.15
CA THR A 251 -2.30 -1.78 -16.79
C THR A 251 -1.10 -1.96 -15.88
N ASP A 252 -0.91 -1.05 -14.92
CA ASP A 252 0.14 -1.12 -13.90
C ASP A 252 -0.46 -0.89 -12.50
N ALA A 253 0.25 -1.34 -11.47
CA ALA A 253 0.04 -0.99 -10.06
C ALA A 253 -1.40 -1.13 -9.53
N PRO A 254 -2.05 -2.30 -9.65
CA PRO A 254 -3.36 -2.51 -9.07
C PRO A 254 -3.24 -2.56 -7.55
N PHE A 255 -3.80 -1.56 -6.86
CA PHE A 255 -3.82 -1.49 -5.40
C PHE A 255 -5.25 -1.36 -4.90
N ILE A 256 -5.65 -2.20 -3.95
CA ILE A 256 -7.01 -2.21 -3.40
C ILE A 256 -7.06 -1.57 -2.02
N TRP A 257 -7.93 -0.57 -1.89
CA TRP A 257 -8.35 -0.01 -0.62
C TRP A 257 -9.81 -0.39 -0.31
N LYS A 258 -10.09 -0.84 0.90
CA LYS A 258 -11.48 -1.04 1.37
C LYS A 258 -11.95 0.23 2.07
N ASP A 259 -13.00 0.86 1.54
CA ASP A 259 -13.67 1.95 2.23
C ASP A 259 -14.42 1.42 3.46
N GLU A 260 -13.96 1.80 4.64
CA GLU A 260 -14.54 1.41 5.92
C GLU A 260 -15.98 1.91 6.12
N VAL A 261 -16.37 3.00 5.44
CA VAL A 261 -17.71 3.59 5.58
C VAL A 261 -18.73 2.86 4.71
N THR A 262 -18.43 2.65 3.44
CA THR A 262 -19.39 2.03 2.50
C THR A 262 -19.20 0.53 2.33
N GLY A 263 -18.05 -0.03 2.76
CA GLY A 263 -17.65 -1.42 2.53
C GLY A 263 -17.19 -1.71 1.10
N LYS A 264 -17.21 -0.72 0.20
CA LYS A 264 -16.76 -0.87 -1.18
C LYS A 264 -15.26 -1.11 -1.25
N LEU A 265 -14.84 -1.88 -2.25
CA LEU A 265 -13.45 -1.93 -2.67
C LEU A 265 -13.22 -0.85 -3.72
N ILE A 266 -12.15 -0.08 -3.56
CA ILE A 266 -11.67 0.92 -4.49
C ILE A 266 -10.29 0.46 -4.95
N MET A 267 -10.12 0.24 -6.24
CA MET A 267 -8.82 -0.11 -6.83
C MET A 267 -8.24 1.11 -7.53
N THR A 268 -7.05 1.55 -7.12
CA THR A 268 -6.18 2.41 -7.94
C THR A 268 -5.39 1.54 -8.91
N TRP A 269 -5.15 2.07 -10.11
CA TRP A 269 -4.29 1.44 -11.11
C TRP A 269 -3.82 2.52 -12.09
N SER A 270 -2.73 2.26 -12.80
CA SER A 270 -2.11 3.21 -13.70
C SER A 270 -2.11 2.78 -15.16
N SER A 271 -2.16 3.77 -16.03
CA SER A 271 -2.04 3.63 -17.48
C SER A 271 -1.64 4.97 -18.10
N PHE A 272 -1.46 5.00 -19.42
CA PHE A 272 -1.34 6.23 -20.18
C PHE A 272 -2.72 6.77 -20.54
N GLY A 273 -2.98 8.05 -20.31
CA GLY A 273 -4.29 8.67 -20.50
C GLY A 273 -4.27 9.95 -21.36
N PHE A 274 -5.03 10.96 -20.95
CA PHE A 274 -5.08 12.27 -21.61
C PHE A 274 -3.67 12.86 -21.78
N GLY A 275 -3.39 13.46 -22.95
CA GLY A 275 -2.07 14.08 -23.20
C GLY A 275 -0.91 13.07 -23.30
N PRO A 276 -1.19 11.84 -23.75
CA PRO A 276 -0.46 10.60 -23.39
C PRO A 276 0.36 10.61 -22.09
N LEU A 277 -0.16 11.18 -21.01
CA LEU A 277 0.54 11.24 -19.73
C LEU A 277 0.23 10.00 -18.88
N TYR A 278 1.23 9.52 -18.14
CA TYR A 278 1.00 8.49 -17.14
C TYR A 278 0.06 9.02 -16.06
N SER A 279 -0.95 8.22 -15.71
CA SER A 279 -2.11 8.65 -14.93
C SER A 279 -2.52 7.59 -13.91
N ILE A 280 -3.27 8.01 -12.88
CA ILE A 280 -3.86 7.12 -11.87
C ILE A 280 -5.37 7.12 -12.08
N GLY A 281 -5.92 5.98 -12.47
CA GLY A 281 -7.36 5.73 -12.52
C GLY A 281 -7.88 5.09 -11.24
N GLN A 282 -9.21 4.96 -11.17
CA GLN A 282 -9.85 4.15 -10.14
C GLN A 282 -11.00 3.31 -10.71
N ALA A 283 -11.27 2.18 -10.06
CA ALA A 283 -12.45 1.37 -10.26
C ALA A 283 -13.03 0.94 -8.90
N THR A 284 -14.32 0.66 -8.84
CA THR A 284 -14.98 0.23 -7.59
C THR A 284 -15.71 -1.10 -7.75
N SER A 285 -15.72 -1.90 -6.69
CA SER A 285 -16.52 -3.12 -6.58
C SER A 285 -17.34 -3.11 -5.29
N THR A 286 -18.62 -3.48 -5.40
CA THR A 286 -19.53 -3.67 -4.25
C THR A 286 -19.67 -5.14 -3.86
N ASN A 287 -19.14 -6.07 -4.67
CA ASN A 287 -19.38 -7.51 -4.54
C ASN A 287 -18.10 -8.30 -4.24
N GLY A 288 -17.10 -7.64 -3.66
CA GLY A 288 -15.79 -8.22 -3.35
C GLY A 288 -14.81 -8.16 -4.51
N ILE A 289 -13.65 -8.79 -4.32
CA ILE A 289 -12.48 -8.62 -5.19
C ILE A 289 -12.70 -9.09 -6.64
N LEU A 290 -13.58 -10.08 -6.85
CA LEU A 290 -13.87 -10.62 -8.17
C LEU A 290 -14.78 -9.70 -9.01
N GLY A 291 -15.20 -8.56 -8.44
CA GLY A 291 -15.96 -7.56 -9.16
C GLY A 291 -17.47 -7.85 -9.26
N PRO A 292 -18.17 -7.27 -10.24
CA PRO A 292 -17.62 -6.48 -11.35
C PRO A 292 -16.94 -5.19 -10.87
N TRP A 293 -15.91 -4.77 -11.60
CA TRP A 293 -15.20 -3.51 -11.36
C TRP A 293 -15.78 -2.40 -12.26
N VAL A 294 -16.29 -1.35 -11.64
CA VAL A 294 -16.89 -0.19 -12.33
C VAL A 294 -15.89 0.95 -12.37
N HIS A 295 -15.46 1.32 -13.57
CA HIS A 295 -14.44 2.36 -13.79
C HIS A 295 -15.01 3.78 -13.76
N GLU A 296 -14.24 4.70 -13.17
CA GLU A 296 -14.48 6.13 -13.38
C GLU A 296 -14.05 6.56 -14.78
N LYS A 297 -14.74 7.57 -15.33
CA LYS A 297 -14.48 8.08 -16.68
C LYS A 297 -13.21 8.92 -16.78
N THR A 298 -12.78 9.48 -15.66
CA THR A 298 -11.61 10.36 -15.57
C THR A 298 -10.63 9.82 -14.54
N PRO A 299 -9.32 9.87 -14.81
CA PRO A 299 -8.30 9.59 -13.81
C PRO A 299 -8.47 10.48 -12.57
N ILE A 300 -8.06 9.98 -11.40
CA ILE A 300 -7.93 10.80 -10.19
C ILE A 300 -6.67 11.67 -10.24
N PHE A 301 -5.69 11.31 -11.08
CA PHE A 301 -4.49 12.10 -11.34
C PHE A 301 -4.04 11.88 -12.79
N SER A 302 -3.68 12.96 -13.49
CA SER A 302 -3.30 12.92 -14.92
C SER A 302 -2.16 13.87 -15.27
N ASP A 303 -1.32 14.25 -14.29
CA ASP A 303 -0.18 15.16 -14.47
C ASP A 303 1.14 14.38 -14.47
N ASN A 304 1.20 13.41 -15.39
CA ASN A 304 2.37 12.57 -15.68
C ASN A 304 2.94 11.82 -14.48
N GLY A 305 2.16 11.00 -13.79
CA GLY A 305 2.62 10.23 -12.64
C GLY A 305 1.65 9.13 -12.30
N GLY A 306 2.12 8.12 -11.57
CA GLY A 306 1.34 6.92 -11.31
C GLY A 306 2.08 5.91 -10.47
N HIS A 307 1.62 4.66 -10.54
CA HIS A 307 2.01 3.59 -9.64
C HIS A 307 1.73 3.95 -8.18
N ALA A 308 0.43 3.96 -7.83
CA ALA A 308 -0.03 4.56 -6.59
C ALA A 308 -0.48 3.57 -5.54
N GLU A 309 -0.03 3.79 -4.31
CA GLU A 309 -0.53 3.17 -3.09
C GLU A 309 -1.31 4.18 -2.24
N VAL A 310 -2.32 3.71 -1.50
CA VAL A 310 -3.03 4.48 -0.48
C VAL A 310 -2.79 3.91 0.92
N PHE A 311 -2.47 4.79 1.88
CA PHE A 311 -2.20 4.40 3.28
C PHE A 311 -2.77 5.41 4.28
N LYS A 312 -2.91 5.02 5.55
CA LYS A 312 -3.21 5.92 6.66
C LYS A 312 -1.93 6.29 7.39
N ASP A 313 -1.63 7.58 7.53
CA ASP A 313 -0.46 8.05 8.26
C ASP A 313 -0.53 7.74 9.78
N LEU A 314 0.51 8.11 10.54
CA LEU A 314 0.56 7.89 11.99
C LEU A 314 -0.58 8.61 12.75
N GLN A 315 -1.20 9.63 12.15
CA GLN A 315 -2.36 10.34 12.69
C GLN A 315 -3.69 9.78 12.18
N GLY A 316 -3.67 8.75 11.35
CA GLY A 316 -4.86 8.13 10.76
C GLY A 316 -5.43 8.87 9.55
N LYS A 317 -4.72 9.89 9.03
CA LYS A 317 -5.15 10.62 7.83
C LYS A 317 -4.77 9.83 6.58
N LEU A 318 -5.69 9.76 5.63
CA LEU A 318 -5.51 9.04 4.38
C LEU A 318 -4.55 9.81 3.45
N LYS A 319 -3.58 9.09 2.91
CA LYS A 319 -2.53 9.57 2.02
C LYS A 319 -2.49 8.70 0.78
N ILE A 320 -1.99 9.27 -0.31
CA ILE A 320 -1.61 8.56 -1.52
C ILE A 320 -0.14 8.86 -1.82
N VAL A 321 0.61 7.83 -2.19
CA VAL A 321 2.00 7.92 -2.63
C VAL A 321 2.12 7.37 -4.04
N PHE A 322 2.90 8.03 -4.89
CA PHE A 322 3.13 7.66 -6.28
C PHE A 322 4.39 8.37 -6.81
N HIS A 323 4.93 7.97 -7.96
CA HIS A 323 6.03 8.72 -8.58
C HIS A 323 5.51 9.74 -9.59
N SER A 324 6.20 10.88 -9.67
CA SER A 324 5.92 11.94 -10.64
C SER A 324 7.17 12.80 -10.86
N PRO A 325 7.49 13.25 -12.09
CA PRO A 325 6.84 12.85 -13.34
C PRO A 325 7.13 11.38 -13.70
N ASN A 326 6.56 10.85 -14.78
CA ASN A 326 6.87 9.53 -15.35
C ASN A 326 7.86 9.69 -16.52
N GLU A 327 9.04 10.21 -16.22
CA GLU A 327 10.11 10.46 -17.18
C GLU A 327 11.47 10.06 -16.61
N ALA A 328 12.20 9.24 -17.36
CA ALA A 328 13.60 8.95 -17.10
C ALA A 328 14.46 9.61 -18.18
N THR A 329 14.72 10.92 -18.04
CA THR A 329 15.70 11.63 -18.88
C THR A 329 16.99 11.90 -18.09
N ALA A 330 18.01 12.43 -18.76
CA ALA A 330 19.26 12.81 -18.08
C ALA A 330 19.04 13.92 -17.03
N THR A 331 17.98 14.73 -17.18
CA THR A 331 17.74 15.95 -16.39
C THR A 331 16.50 15.87 -15.50
N ILE A 332 15.50 15.08 -15.89
CA ILE A 332 14.26 14.85 -15.15
C ILE A 332 14.22 13.39 -14.76
N LYS A 333 14.03 13.15 -13.47
CA LYS A 333 13.88 11.82 -12.89
C LYS A 333 12.58 11.77 -12.12
N GLU A 334 11.99 10.59 -12.08
CA GLU A 334 10.83 10.31 -11.25
C GLU A 334 11.18 10.51 -9.77
N THR A 335 10.31 11.21 -9.05
CA THR A 335 10.46 11.42 -7.61
C THR A 335 9.20 11.03 -6.85
N VAL A 336 9.38 10.76 -5.56
CA VAL A 336 8.29 10.38 -4.67
C VAL A 336 7.37 11.57 -4.42
N THR A 337 6.09 11.39 -4.69
CA THR A 337 5.02 12.35 -4.40
C THR A 337 4.08 11.77 -3.36
N ILE A 338 3.85 12.50 -2.27
CA ILE A 338 2.90 12.13 -1.22
C ILE A 338 1.86 13.25 -1.10
N LYS A 339 0.59 12.90 -1.18
CA LYS A 339 -0.53 13.84 -1.06
C LYS A 339 -1.58 13.33 -0.09
N ASP A 340 -2.35 14.25 0.47
CA ASP A 340 -3.61 13.91 1.13
C ASP A 340 -4.62 13.45 0.09
N ILE A 341 -5.43 12.45 0.44
CA ILE A 341 -6.54 11.98 -0.38
C ILE A 341 -7.78 11.78 0.48
N ARG A 342 -8.96 11.95 -0.10
CA ARG A 342 -10.25 11.77 0.58
C ARG A 342 -11.11 10.78 -0.18
N ILE A 343 -11.99 10.12 0.56
CA ILE A 343 -13.03 9.26 -0.01
C ILE A 343 -14.35 10.00 0.09
N VAL A 344 -15.04 10.16 -1.04
CA VAL A 344 -16.39 10.71 -1.14
C VAL A 344 -17.26 9.74 -1.92
N ASP A 345 -18.42 9.38 -1.37
CA ASP A 345 -19.37 8.42 -1.95
C ASP A 345 -18.76 7.04 -2.30
N GLY A 346 -17.71 6.64 -1.56
CA GLY A 346 -16.99 5.39 -1.75
C GLY A 346 -16.06 5.39 -2.97
N LYS A 347 -15.49 6.56 -3.31
CA LYS A 347 -14.49 6.77 -4.37
C LYS A 347 -13.43 7.76 -3.89
N PHE A 348 -12.23 7.67 -4.42
CA PHE A 348 -11.22 8.71 -4.19
C PHE A 348 -11.59 10.00 -4.91
N GLU A 349 -11.43 11.14 -4.23
CA GLU A 349 -11.49 12.45 -4.88
C GLU A 349 -10.32 12.65 -5.85
N SER A 350 -10.56 13.43 -6.90
CA SER A 350 -9.49 13.87 -7.80
C SER A 350 -8.42 14.66 -7.04
N ILE A 351 -7.17 14.41 -7.42
CA ILE A 351 -5.99 15.02 -6.84
C ILE A 351 -5.70 16.30 -7.62
N GLU A 352 -5.68 17.44 -6.93
CA GLU A 352 -5.34 18.71 -7.55
C GLU A 352 -3.93 18.68 -8.16
N THR A 353 -3.87 19.05 -9.44
CA THR A 353 -2.62 19.32 -10.19
C THR A 353 -2.25 20.78 -9.96
N LYS A 354 -0.94 21.08 -9.86
CA LYS A 354 -0.46 22.44 -9.54
C LYS A 354 -0.57 23.38 -10.73
#